data_AF-A0AAV9NTD9-F1
#
_entry.id   AF-A0AAV9NTD9-F1
#
_cell.length_a   1.000
_cell.length_b   1.000
_cell.length_c   1.000
_cell.angle_alpha   90.00
_cell.angle_beta   90.00
_cell.angle_gamma   90.00
#
_symmetry.space_group_name_H-M   'P 1'
#
loop_
_entity.id
_entity.type
_entity.pdbx_description
1 polymer ?
#
loop_
_entity_poly.entity_id
_entity_poly.type
_entity_poly.pdbx_seq_one_letter_code
_entity_poly.pdbx_strand_id
1 'polypeptide(L)'
;MDQPNLPVARSVVCYATFVGLAVLATYYMRLSPPSNAAGGFFALITEPKPFVFPETDIVLRRTYTGLGPVDMFLSFLVAAFLPGAAGIDRAFQLQQIHFLFSFLPVITVWSVEAARKGSGWKMISFTSFWAIFYQTVGGAIIIPLWYLCFTLTTSTTVYGNDSHSIPPTTARGLLPALLVGYVVPTTLMYLPFLDIDTQQFMVALWQPSPFFVNILWISYTRLAGAADDSQVGQGSRGNGEKTVKTLYVSSAVISAVVHVGVIGICLTSNDPQQSLWDVFMLENRESWSMSQALLFIFQIDFWIIFAASIACACIVVWDLHSLGLTTLGMVQAFAVIAFVSVVLGPGAALSGVWYWREGMLGKKAKKKST
;
A
#
# COMPACT_ATOMS: atom_id res chain seq x y z
N MET A 1 -12.55 -32.31 -9.06
CA MET A 1 -12.49 -30.84 -8.94
C MET A 1 -11.03 -30.49 -9.14
N ASP A 2 -10.62 -30.28 -10.40
CA ASP A 2 -9.19 -30.20 -10.72
C ASP A 2 -8.63 -28.87 -10.23
N GLN A 3 -7.84 -28.91 -9.16
CA GLN A 3 -7.10 -27.74 -8.73
C GLN A 3 -6.07 -27.39 -9.81
N PRO A 4 -5.92 -26.10 -10.17
CA PRO A 4 -4.89 -25.68 -11.10
C PRO A 4 -3.51 -26.10 -10.56
N ASN A 5 -2.81 -26.93 -11.34
CA ASN A 5 -1.53 -27.52 -10.94
C ASN A 5 -0.41 -26.48 -11.08
N LEU A 6 -0.10 -25.77 -9.99
CA LEU A 6 1.03 -24.84 -9.95
C LEU A 6 2.32 -25.58 -9.54
N PRO A 7 3.51 -25.17 -10.04
CA PRO A 7 4.76 -25.87 -9.75
C PRO A 7 5.13 -25.85 -8.25
N VAL A 8 5.62 -26.96 -7.69
CA VAL A 8 6.09 -27.02 -6.28
C VAL A 8 7.25 -26.05 -6.01
N ALA A 9 8.18 -25.92 -6.97
CA ALA A 9 9.31 -24.99 -6.89
C ALA A 9 8.87 -23.53 -6.67
N ARG A 10 7.68 -23.16 -7.15
CA ARG A 10 7.09 -21.84 -6.96
C ARG A 10 6.89 -21.52 -5.48
N SER A 11 6.35 -22.46 -4.69
CA SER A 11 6.07 -22.24 -3.28
C SER A 11 7.36 -21.97 -2.50
N VAL A 12 8.42 -22.73 -2.77
CA VAL A 12 9.74 -22.52 -2.14
C VAL A 12 10.29 -21.13 -2.44
N VAL A 13 10.22 -20.70 -3.71
CA VAL A 13 10.62 -19.33 -4.11
C VAL A 13 9.78 -18.28 -3.36
N CYS A 14 8.46 -18.43 -3.29
CA CYS A 14 7.59 -17.50 -2.57
C CYS A 14 7.97 -17.39 -1.09
N TYR A 15 8.17 -18.52 -0.41
CA TYR A 15 8.60 -18.55 0.99
C TYR A 15 9.94 -17.85 1.19
N ALA A 16 10.96 -18.25 0.44
CA ALA A 16 12.30 -17.68 0.57
C ALA A 16 12.30 -16.17 0.32
N THR A 17 11.59 -15.71 -0.72
CA THR A 17 11.52 -14.28 -1.06
C THR A 17 10.78 -13.48 0.00
N PHE A 18 9.54 -13.83 0.34
CA PHE A 18 8.72 -12.99 1.21
C PHE A 18 9.14 -13.05 2.68
N VAL A 19 9.55 -14.22 3.18
CA VAL A 19 10.11 -14.33 4.54
C VAL A 19 11.45 -13.62 4.61
N GLY A 20 12.32 -13.79 3.59
CA GLY A 20 13.60 -13.09 3.52
C GLY A 20 13.45 -11.58 3.55
N LEU A 21 12.51 -11.02 2.77
CA LEU A 21 12.20 -9.59 2.79
C LEU A 21 11.65 -9.11 4.13
N ALA A 22 10.75 -9.88 4.77
CA ALA A 22 10.22 -9.52 6.09
C ALA A 22 11.29 -9.55 7.19
N VAL A 23 12.22 -10.51 7.15
CA VAL A 23 13.37 -10.58 8.06
C VAL A 23 14.32 -9.39 7.83
N LEU A 24 14.62 -9.08 6.56
CA LEU A 24 15.44 -7.93 6.19
C LEU A 24 14.83 -6.61 6.69
N ALA A 25 13.52 -6.44 6.49
CA ALA A 25 12.77 -5.29 6.99
C ALA A 25 12.80 -5.20 8.51
N THR A 26 12.67 -6.33 9.21
CA THR A 26 12.73 -6.37 10.67
C THR A 26 14.09 -5.86 11.17
N TYR A 27 15.18 -6.31 10.54
CA TYR A 27 16.51 -5.79 10.88
C TYR A 27 16.60 -4.28 10.68
N TYR A 28 16.29 -3.78 9.49
CA TYR A 28 16.49 -2.36 9.18
C TYR A 28 15.52 -1.42 9.90
N MET A 29 14.26 -1.81 10.08
CA MET A 29 13.24 -0.95 10.70
C MET A 29 13.20 -1.02 12.22
N ARG A 30 13.78 -2.07 12.84
CA ARG A 30 13.62 -2.32 14.29
C ARG A 30 14.92 -2.50 15.06
N LEU A 31 16.00 -2.93 14.39
CA LEU A 31 17.25 -3.32 15.05
C LEU A 31 18.46 -2.49 14.58
N SER A 32 18.34 -1.77 13.48
CA SER A 32 19.44 -0.99 12.91
C SER A 32 19.78 0.26 13.74
N PRO A 33 21.00 0.82 13.58
CA PRO A 33 21.38 2.08 14.24
C PRO A 33 20.38 3.24 14.06
N PRO A 34 19.87 3.57 12.85
CA PRO A 34 18.84 4.60 12.70
C PRO A 34 17.54 4.27 13.45
N SER A 35 17.10 3.00 13.46
CA SER A 35 15.94 2.59 14.25
C SER A 35 16.14 2.82 15.76
N ASN A 36 17.33 2.52 16.27
CA ASN A 36 17.65 2.74 17.68
C ASN A 36 17.69 4.24 18.02
N ALA A 37 18.22 5.06 17.12
CA ALA A 37 18.22 6.52 17.27
C ALA A 37 16.78 7.08 17.31
N ALA A 38 15.92 6.66 16.36
CA ALA A 38 14.50 7.01 16.39
C ALA A 38 13.85 6.57 17.71
N GLY A 39 14.08 5.35 18.16
CA GLY A 39 13.56 4.85 19.45
C GLY A 39 13.94 5.73 20.65
N GLY A 40 15.16 6.27 20.66
CA GLY A 40 15.62 7.21 21.68
C GLY A 40 14.80 8.50 21.73
N PHE A 41 14.48 9.09 20.58
CA PHE A 41 13.62 10.27 20.51
C PHE A 41 12.18 9.96 20.94
N PHE A 42 11.66 8.79 20.56
CA PHE A 42 10.30 8.39 20.91
C PHE A 42 10.12 8.10 22.40
N ALA A 43 11.18 7.67 23.09
CA ALA A 43 11.14 7.53 24.55
C ALA A 43 10.80 8.86 25.24
N LEU A 44 11.29 9.99 24.70
CA LEU A 44 11.03 11.33 25.23
C LEU A 44 9.55 11.74 25.12
N ILE A 45 8.78 11.14 24.19
CA ILE A 45 7.34 11.40 24.04
C ILE A 45 6.57 10.92 25.29
N THR A 46 7.09 9.93 26.01
CA THR A 46 6.46 9.40 27.23
C THR A 46 6.70 10.27 28.46
N GLU A 47 7.63 11.21 28.39
CA GLU A 47 7.97 12.05 29.54
C GLU A 47 6.87 13.09 29.84
N PRO A 48 6.68 13.50 31.11
CA PRO A 48 5.63 14.44 31.48
C PRO A 48 5.76 15.82 30.83
N LYS A 49 6.98 16.24 30.46
CA LYS A 49 7.22 17.52 29.79
C LYS A 49 6.73 17.50 28.34
N PRO A 50 6.34 18.66 27.77
CA PRO A 50 6.04 18.77 26.35
C PRO A 50 7.19 18.25 25.50
N PHE A 51 6.88 17.45 24.48
CA PHE A 51 7.86 17.02 23.50
C PHE A 51 7.98 18.12 22.43
N VAL A 52 9.18 18.65 22.27
CA VAL A 52 9.54 19.59 21.21
C VAL A 52 10.38 18.81 20.21
N PHE A 53 10.03 18.88 18.94
CA PHE A 53 10.78 18.19 17.88
C PHE A 53 12.21 18.75 17.84
N PRO A 54 13.28 17.93 17.90
CA PRO A 54 14.65 18.42 18.06
C PRO A 54 15.12 19.42 16.98
N GLU A 55 14.58 19.34 15.78
CA GLU A 55 14.96 20.14 14.61
C GLU A 55 14.11 21.41 14.42
N THR A 56 13.17 21.70 15.33
CA THR A 56 12.24 22.82 15.21
C THR A 56 11.68 23.25 16.57
N ASP A 57 10.89 24.32 16.61
CA ASP A 57 10.21 24.78 17.84
C ASP A 57 8.77 24.24 17.96
N ILE A 58 8.38 23.31 17.09
CA ILE A 58 7.06 22.69 17.09
C ILE A 58 6.89 21.80 18.32
N VAL A 59 5.81 22.02 19.06
CA VAL A 59 5.39 21.17 20.19
C VAL A 59 4.46 20.08 19.66
N LEU A 60 4.73 18.83 20.03
CA LEU A 60 3.86 17.70 19.69
C LEU A 60 2.53 17.81 20.42
N ARG A 61 1.44 17.81 19.64
CA ARG A 61 0.08 17.67 20.13
C ARG A 61 -0.11 16.29 20.75
N ARG A 62 -0.56 16.26 22.00
CA ARG A 62 -0.77 15.03 22.80
C ARG A 62 -2.22 14.70 23.10
N THR A 63 -3.17 15.55 22.70
CA THR A 63 -4.60 15.33 22.96
C THR A 63 -5.38 15.45 21.65
N TYR A 64 -6.08 14.38 21.30
CA TYR A 64 -6.84 14.28 20.05
C TYR A 64 -8.30 13.91 20.34
N THR A 65 -8.50 12.88 21.15
CA THR A 65 -9.80 12.29 21.50
C THR A 65 -10.18 12.51 22.95
N GLY A 66 -9.20 12.82 23.82
CA GLY A 66 -9.38 12.87 25.28
C GLY A 66 -9.21 11.51 25.97
N LEU A 67 -9.05 10.42 25.21
CA LEU A 67 -8.81 9.08 25.75
C LEU A 67 -7.30 8.82 25.82
N GLY A 68 -6.74 8.87 27.04
CA GLY A 68 -5.28 8.81 27.27
C GLY A 68 -4.52 7.76 26.45
N PRO A 69 -4.92 6.46 26.44
CA PRO A 69 -4.23 5.44 25.65
C PRO A 69 -4.29 5.67 24.13
N VAL A 70 -5.43 6.15 23.61
CA VAL A 70 -5.61 6.45 22.18
C VAL A 70 -4.78 7.65 21.78
N ASP A 71 -4.79 8.69 22.62
CA ASP A 71 -4.05 9.93 22.39
C ASP A 71 -2.54 9.71 22.48
N MET A 72 -2.08 8.85 23.40
CA MET A 72 -0.69 8.40 23.44
C MET A 72 -0.31 7.69 22.15
N PHE A 73 -1.10 6.71 21.70
CA PHE A 73 -0.85 5.99 20.45
C PHE A 73 -0.80 6.93 19.23
N LEU A 74 -1.76 7.85 19.11
CA LEU A 74 -1.77 8.85 18.04
C LEU A 74 -0.57 9.80 18.12
N SER A 75 -0.12 10.18 19.31
CA SER A 75 1.05 11.05 19.48
C SER A 75 2.32 10.42 18.93
N PHE A 76 2.53 9.13 19.16
CA PHE A 76 3.66 8.38 18.58
C PHE A 76 3.60 8.37 17.05
N LEU A 77 2.42 8.09 16.48
CA LEU A 77 2.24 8.06 15.03
C LEU A 77 2.40 9.46 14.40
N VAL A 78 1.84 10.50 15.02
CA VAL A 78 2.01 11.88 14.55
C VAL A 78 3.48 12.28 14.60
N ALA A 79 4.20 11.96 15.68
CA ALA A 79 5.63 12.22 15.78
C ALA A 79 6.45 11.54 14.68
N ALA A 80 6.07 10.32 14.27
CA ALA A 80 6.74 9.61 13.18
C ALA A 80 6.51 10.24 11.79
N PHE A 81 5.32 10.80 11.56
CA PHE A 81 4.92 11.29 10.24
C PHE A 81 5.12 12.80 10.06
N LEU A 82 5.08 13.59 11.13
CA LEU A 82 5.08 15.04 11.06
C LEU A 82 6.31 15.63 10.35
N PRO A 83 7.55 15.11 10.52
CA PRO A 83 8.70 15.68 9.84
C PRO A 83 8.57 15.72 8.31
N GLY A 84 7.99 14.67 7.72
CA GLY A 84 7.64 14.65 6.30
C GLY A 84 6.37 15.46 5.99
N ALA A 85 5.32 15.31 6.79
CA ALA A 85 4.03 15.98 6.53
C ALA A 85 4.16 17.51 6.55
N ALA A 86 4.81 18.06 7.58
CA ALA A 86 5.04 19.49 7.76
C ALA A 86 6.23 20.04 6.95
N GLY A 87 7.00 19.19 6.28
CA GLY A 87 8.19 19.62 5.54
C GLY A 87 9.29 20.20 6.42
N ILE A 88 9.45 19.64 7.63
CA ILE A 88 10.60 19.91 8.51
C ILE A 88 11.88 19.42 7.81
N ASP A 89 11.80 18.24 7.21
CA ASP A 89 12.83 17.69 6.33
C ASP A 89 12.25 17.56 4.91
N ARG A 90 12.89 18.19 3.91
CA ARG A 90 12.36 18.28 2.55
C ARG A 90 12.53 16.99 1.76
N ALA A 91 13.61 16.25 2.02
CA ALA A 91 13.81 14.93 1.45
C ALA A 91 12.71 13.99 1.95
N PHE A 92 12.44 14.03 3.27
CA PHE A 92 11.41 13.22 3.90
C PHE A 92 10.01 13.61 3.44
N GLN A 93 9.72 14.89 3.24
CA GLN A 93 8.45 15.32 2.68
C GLN A 93 8.20 14.70 1.30
N LEU A 94 9.15 14.82 0.37
CA LEU A 94 9.01 14.27 -0.98
C LEU A 94 8.93 12.74 -0.97
N GLN A 95 9.77 12.10 -0.16
CA GLN A 95 9.78 10.63 -0.03
C GLN A 95 8.46 10.12 0.53
N GLN A 96 7.93 10.75 1.57
CA GLN A 96 6.70 10.32 2.23
C GLN A 96 5.48 10.54 1.32
N ILE A 97 5.39 11.68 0.63
CA ILE A 97 4.36 11.92 -0.39
C ILE A 97 4.42 10.85 -1.48
N HIS A 98 5.61 10.61 -2.06
CA HIS A 98 5.79 9.59 -3.08
C HIS A 98 5.36 8.21 -2.61
N PHE A 99 5.79 7.83 -1.42
CA PHE A 99 5.50 6.53 -0.83
C PHE A 99 4.00 6.33 -0.62
N LEU A 100 3.32 7.24 0.09
CA LEU A 100 1.91 7.06 0.44
C LEU A 100 1.01 7.04 -0.81
N PHE A 101 1.24 7.90 -1.80
CA PHE A 101 0.47 7.84 -3.04
C PHE A 101 0.81 6.62 -3.91
N SER A 102 2.07 6.14 -3.87
CA SER A 102 2.45 4.87 -4.52
C SER A 102 1.85 3.65 -3.83
N PHE A 103 1.48 3.78 -2.55
CA PHE A 103 0.88 2.71 -1.76
C PHE A 103 -0.61 2.48 -2.08
N LEU A 104 -1.31 3.46 -2.67
CA LEU A 104 -2.71 3.33 -3.10
C LEU A 104 -2.95 2.08 -4.00
N PRO A 105 -2.14 1.84 -5.05
CA PRO A 105 -2.14 0.58 -5.79
C PRO A 105 -2.06 -0.70 -4.97
N VAL A 106 -1.25 -0.73 -3.90
CA VAL A 106 -1.13 -1.90 -3.02
C VAL A 106 -2.45 -2.14 -2.30
N ILE A 107 -3.02 -1.10 -1.68
CA ILE A 107 -4.33 -1.19 -1.02
C ILE A 107 -5.42 -1.58 -2.02
N THR A 108 -5.39 -1.02 -3.22
CA THR A 108 -6.34 -1.34 -4.30
C THR A 108 -6.29 -2.83 -4.65
N VAL A 109 -5.09 -3.37 -4.86
CA VAL A 109 -4.89 -4.81 -5.10
C VAL A 109 -5.45 -5.63 -3.94
N TRP A 110 -5.11 -5.29 -2.70
CA TRP A 110 -5.55 -6.05 -1.53
C TRP A 110 -7.07 -6.04 -1.39
N SER A 111 -7.71 -4.88 -1.54
CA SER A 111 -9.16 -4.74 -1.48
C SER A 111 -9.86 -5.54 -2.59
N VAL A 112 -9.33 -5.52 -3.82
CA VAL A 112 -9.89 -6.32 -4.92
C VAL A 112 -9.72 -7.81 -4.69
N GLU A 113 -8.55 -8.27 -4.26
CA GLU A 113 -8.31 -9.70 -3.96
C GLU A 113 -9.15 -10.18 -2.77
N ALA A 114 -9.34 -9.35 -1.75
CA ALA A 114 -10.23 -9.62 -0.63
C ALA A 114 -11.71 -9.72 -1.06
N ALA A 115 -12.11 -8.93 -2.05
CA ALA A 115 -13.48 -8.89 -2.58
C ALA A 115 -13.89 -10.09 -3.45
N ARG A 116 -12.92 -10.90 -3.88
CA ARG A 116 -13.21 -12.05 -4.76
C ARG A 116 -14.04 -13.10 -4.03
N LYS A 117 -14.98 -13.72 -4.75
CA LYS A 117 -15.81 -14.80 -4.19
C LYS A 117 -14.97 -15.95 -3.63
N GLY A 118 -13.85 -16.27 -4.28
CA GLY A 118 -12.94 -17.33 -3.84
C GLY A 118 -12.12 -17.01 -2.59
N SER A 119 -12.13 -15.75 -2.12
CA SER A 119 -11.32 -15.28 -0.99
C SER A 119 -12.03 -15.33 0.36
N GLY A 120 -13.33 -15.65 0.39
CA GLY A 120 -14.13 -15.66 1.62
C GLY A 120 -13.46 -16.44 2.76
N TRP A 121 -13.35 -15.79 3.93
CA TRP A 121 -12.77 -16.34 5.18
C TRP A 121 -11.29 -16.73 5.13
N LYS A 122 -10.57 -16.41 4.04
CA LYS A 122 -9.12 -16.61 3.99
C LYS A 122 -8.41 -15.41 4.60
N MET A 123 -7.18 -15.65 5.08
CA MET A 123 -6.35 -14.61 5.71
C MET A 123 -6.24 -13.34 4.87
N ILE A 124 -6.20 -13.46 3.53
CA ILE A 124 -6.09 -12.31 2.63
C ILE A 124 -7.34 -11.41 2.59
N SER A 125 -8.51 -11.91 3.01
CA SER A 125 -9.76 -11.14 3.01
C SER A 125 -9.88 -10.16 4.20
N PHE A 126 -9.12 -10.37 5.27
CA PHE A 126 -9.17 -9.54 6.47
C PHE A 126 -8.24 -8.32 6.36
N THR A 127 -8.49 -7.45 5.38
CA THR A 127 -7.60 -6.30 5.08
C THR A 127 -7.38 -5.35 6.27
N SER A 128 -8.40 -5.10 7.11
CA SER A 128 -8.24 -4.31 8.35
C SER A 128 -7.28 -4.96 9.36
N PHE A 129 -7.29 -6.29 9.46
CA PHE A 129 -6.39 -7.01 10.36
C PHE A 129 -4.94 -6.76 9.95
N TRP A 130 -4.63 -6.91 8.66
CA TRP A 130 -3.30 -6.61 8.14
C TRP A 130 -2.93 -5.13 8.26
N ALA A 131 -3.91 -4.22 8.13
CA ALA A 131 -3.69 -2.80 8.28
C ALA A 131 -3.25 -2.37 9.67
N ILE A 132 -3.80 -2.99 10.72
CA ILE A 132 -3.32 -2.77 12.10
C ILE A 132 -1.82 -3.02 12.17
N PHE A 133 -1.36 -4.15 11.63
CA PHE A 133 0.04 -4.53 11.74
C PHE A 133 0.93 -3.70 10.83
N TYR A 134 0.56 -3.41 9.58
CA TYR A 134 1.47 -2.61 8.74
C TYR A 134 1.60 -1.17 9.24
N GLN A 135 0.55 -0.59 9.85
CA GLN A 135 0.63 0.76 10.43
C GLN A 135 1.45 0.82 11.73
N THR A 136 1.55 -0.28 12.48
CA THR A 136 2.19 -0.28 13.82
C THR A 136 3.55 -0.97 13.83
N VAL A 137 3.67 -2.11 13.14
CA VAL A 137 4.90 -2.91 13.03
C VAL A 137 5.74 -2.48 11.82
N GLY A 138 5.12 -1.93 10.78
CA GLY A 138 5.81 -1.43 9.58
C GLY A 138 5.40 -2.23 8.34
N GLY A 139 5.18 -1.53 7.22
CA GLY A 139 4.64 -2.16 6.02
C GLY A 139 5.59 -3.14 5.35
N ALA A 140 6.88 -2.83 5.33
CA ALA A 140 7.92 -3.67 4.77
C ALA A 140 8.06 -5.02 5.48
N ILE A 141 7.58 -5.15 6.72
CA ILE A 141 7.53 -6.44 7.42
C ILE A 141 6.25 -7.18 7.03
N ILE A 142 5.11 -6.48 7.05
CA ILE A 142 3.79 -7.12 7.01
C ILE A 142 3.30 -7.41 5.58
N ILE A 143 3.61 -6.55 4.61
CA ILE A 143 3.17 -6.69 3.22
C ILE A 143 3.79 -7.92 2.53
N PRO A 144 5.09 -8.24 2.69
CA PRO A 144 5.63 -9.50 2.20
C PRO A 144 4.87 -10.71 2.75
N LEU A 145 4.52 -10.71 4.04
CA LEU A 145 3.77 -11.81 4.66
C LEU A 145 2.35 -11.93 4.08
N TRP A 146 1.69 -10.81 3.79
CA TRP A 146 0.42 -10.85 3.06
C TRP A 146 0.60 -11.43 1.66
N TYR A 147 1.64 -11.04 0.92
CA TYR A 147 1.93 -11.61 -0.41
C TYR A 147 2.26 -13.10 -0.35
N LEU A 148 2.90 -13.58 0.71
CA LEU A 148 3.06 -15.01 0.97
C LEU A 148 1.69 -15.68 1.13
N CYS A 149 0.81 -15.16 1.99
CA CYS A 149 -0.55 -15.70 2.14
C CYS A 149 -1.33 -15.67 0.82
N PHE A 150 -1.20 -14.59 0.04
CA PHE A 150 -1.82 -14.47 -1.27
C PHE A 150 -1.31 -15.53 -2.25
N THR A 151 0.00 -15.67 -2.39
CA THR A 151 0.60 -16.64 -3.33
C THR A 151 0.31 -18.08 -2.96
N LEU A 152 0.16 -18.40 -1.67
CA LEU A 152 -0.22 -19.74 -1.20
C LEU A 152 -1.71 -20.06 -1.41
N THR A 153 -2.57 -19.03 -1.45
CA THR A 153 -4.02 -19.21 -1.61
C THR A 153 -4.53 -18.99 -3.04
N THR A 154 -3.74 -18.32 -3.90
CA THR A 154 -4.15 -17.86 -5.25
C THR A 154 -4.69 -18.96 -6.18
N SER A 155 -4.17 -20.18 -6.08
CA SER A 155 -4.66 -21.35 -6.85
C SER A 155 -6.15 -21.60 -6.61
N THR A 156 -6.60 -21.41 -5.37
CA THR A 156 -7.98 -21.63 -4.94
C THR A 156 -8.83 -20.36 -4.95
N THR A 157 -8.23 -19.18 -4.74
CA THR A 157 -8.97 -17.90 -4.66
C THR A 157 -9.22 -17.26 -6.01
N VAL A 158 -8.33 -17.49 -7.00
CA VAL A 158 -8.42 -16.81 -8.29
C VAL A 158 -8.45 -17.77 -9.48
N TYR A 159 -7.62 -18.82 -9.46
CA TYR A 159 -7.50 -19.69 -10.63
C TYR A 159 -8.54 -20.84 -10.67
N GLY A 160 -9.26 -21.07 -9.57
CA GLY A 160 -10.35 -22.03 -9.45
C GLY A 160 -11.61 -21.61 -10.21
N ASN A 161 -12.54 -22.55 -10.42
CA ASN A 161 -13.81 -22.30 -11.12
C ASN A 161 -14.63 -21.21 -10.38
N ASP A 162 -15.07 -20.19 -11.11
CA ASP A 162 -15.85 -19.02 -10.65
C ASP A 162 -15.26 -18.17 -9.50
N SER A 163 -14.08 -18.54 -9.01
CA SER A 163 -13.40 -17.95 -7.85
C SER A 163 -12.93 -16.50 -8.07
N HIS A 164 -12.52 -16.17 -9.29
CA HIS A 164 -12.02 -14.83 -9.66
C HIS A 164 -13.10 -13.74 -9.69
N SER A 165 -14.38 -14.10 -9.74
CA SER A 165 -15.46 -13.12 -9.89
C SER A 165 -15.63 -12.25 -8.64
N ILE A 166 -16.02 -11.00 -8.84
CA ILE A 166 -16.33 -10.03 -7.78
C ILE A 166 -17.79 -9.60 -7.93
N PRO A 167 -18.59 -9.58 -6.86
CA PRO A 167 -19.96 -9.09 -6.92
C PRO A 167 -20.00 -7.63 -7.43
N PRO A 168 -20.89 -7.27 -8.39
CA PRO A 168 -20.92 -5.93 -8.98
C PRO A 168 -21.15 -4.80 -7.97
N THR A 169 -22.03 -4.99 -6.99
CA THR A 169 -22.28 -4.03 -5.89
C THR A 169 -21.01 -3.79 -5.07
N THR A 170 -20.32 -4.87 -4.71
CA THR A 170 -19.04 -4.83 -4.01
C THR A 170 -17.96 -4.10 -4.83
N ALA A 171 -17.88 -4.35 -6.14
CA ALA A 171 -16.91 -3.68 -7.01
C ALA A 171 -17.15 -2.16 -7.12
N ARG A 172 -18.41 -1.72 -7.24
CA ARG A 172 -18.77 -0.30 -7.36
C ARG A 172 -18.42 0.52 -6.12
N GLY A 173 -18.52 -0.08 -4.93
CA GLY A 173 -18.21 0.59 -3.67
C GLY A 173 -16.73 0.82 -3.41
N LEU A 174 -15.83 0.05 -4.06
CA LEU A 174 -14.40 0.12 -3.79
C LEU A 174 -13.77 1.44 -4.19
N LEU A 175 -14.12 1.99 -5.35
CA LEU A 175 -13.51 3.23 -5.85
C LEU A 175 -13.78 4.42 -4.90
N PRO A 176 -15.06 4.75 -4.58
CA PRO A 176 -15.32 5.84 -3.66
C PRO A 176 -14.74 5.57 -2.27
N ALA A 177 -14.73 4.32 -1.80
CA ALA A 177 -14.12 3.98 -0.52
C ALA A 177 -12.60 4.22 -0.50
N LEU A 178 -11.87 3.89 -1.57
CA LEU A 178 -10.43 4.17 -1.69
C LEU A 178 -10.15 5.67 -1.81
N LEU A 179 -10.95 6.40 -2.59
CA LEU A 179 -10.78 7.84 -2.76
C LEU A 179 -11.03 8.59 -1.44
N VAL A 180 -12.18 8.35 -0.79
CA VAL A 180 -12.55 9.05 0.44
C VAL A 180 -11.80 8.51 1.65
N GLY A 181 -11.62 7.19 1.74
CA GLY A 181 -11.00 6.54 2.89
C GLY A 181 -9.48 6.64 2.91
N TYR A 182 -8.82 6.80 1.76
CA TYR A 182 -7.37 6.86 1.67
C TYR A 182 -6.85 8.12 0.97
N VAL A 183 -7.25 8.41 -0.27
CA VAL A 183 -6.66 9.51 -1.05
C VAL A 183 -6.92 10.88 -0.42
N VAL A 184 -8.16 11.15 0.00
CA VAL A 184 -8.54 12.41 0.65
C VAL A 184 -7.73 12.64 1.95
N PRO A 185 -7.74 11.74 2.94
CA PRO A 185 -6.98 11.96 4.17
C PRO A 185 -5.47 12.05 3.90
N THR A 186 -4.91 11.28 2.96
CA THR A 186 -3.48 11.39 2.61
C THR A 186 -3.18 12.79 2.06
N THR A 187 -4.04 13.32 1.19
CA THR A 187 -3.89 14.67 0.65
C THR A 187 -3.97 15.74 1.74
N LEU A 188 -4.90 15.57 2.69
CA LEU A 188 -5.08 16.50 3.81
C LEU A 188 -3.83 16.60 4.70
N MET A 189 -2.98 15.58 4.81
CA MET A 189 -1.75 15.66 5.61
C MET A 189 -0.76 16.72 5.09
N TYR A 190 -0.78 16.97 3.77
CA TYR A 190 0.24 17.78 3.08
C TYR A 190 -0.28 19.15 2.65
N LEU A 191 -1.51 19.51 3.00
CA LEU A 191 -2.01 20.85 2.72
C LEU A 191 -1.30 21.89 3.61
N PRO A 192 -1.01 23.09 3.09
CA PRO A 192 -0.35 24.15 3.85
C PRO A 192 -1.35 24.86 4.77
N PHE A 193 -1.64 24.25 5.93
CA PHE A 193 -2.46 24.90 6.95
C PHE A 193 -1.70 26.06 7.60
N LEU A 194 -2.45 27.08 8.06
CA LEU A 194 -1.87 28.23 8.77
C LEU A 194 -1.38 27.86 10.18
N ASP A 195 -1.94 26.82 10.76
CA ASP A 195 -1.69 26.37 12.13
C ASP A 195 -1.13 24.94 12.14
N ILE A 196 -0.05 24.74 12.89
CA ILE A 196 0.63 23.44 12.97
C ILE A 196 -0.20 22.41 13.73
N ASP A 197 -1.06 22.82 14.67
CA ASP A 197 -1.93 21.89 15.40
C ASP A 197 -3.00 21.28 14.49
N THR A 198 -3.47 22.05 13.51
CA THR A 198 -4.35 21.56 12.45
C THR A 198 -3.65 20.52 11.59
N GLN A 199 -2.38 20.76 11.22
CA GLN A 199 -1.61 19.79 10.44
C GLN A 199 -1.36 18.48 11.22
N GLN A 200 -0.99 18.58 12.50
CA GLN A 200 -0.85 17.42 13.39
C GLN A 200 -2.17 16.64 13.50
N PHE A 201 -3.30 17.34 13.58
CA PHE A 201 -4.61 16.69 13.56
C PHE A 201 -4.90 15.95 12.24
N MET A 202 -4.55 16.52 11.08
CA MET A 202 -4.71 15.81 9.80
C MET A 202 -3.84 14.57 9.70
N VAL A 203 -2.62 14.61 10.24
CA VAL A 203 -1.75 13.43 10.36
C VAL A 203 -2.40 12.37 11.26
N ALA A 204 -2.99 12.77 12.39
CA ALA A 204 -3.71 11.84 13.28
C ALA A 204 -4.96 11.24 12.61
N LEU A 205 -5.74 12.06 11.88
CA LEU A 205 -6.92 11.64 11.14
C LEU A 205 -6.60 10.62 10.05
N TRP A 206 -5.41 10.72 9.44
CA TRP A 206 -4.95 9.78 8.42
C TRP A 206 -4.58 8.39 8.97
N GLN A 207 -4.13 8.28 10.22
CA GLN A 207 -3.67 7.01 10.80
C GLN A 207 -4.66 5.84 10.63
N PRO A 208 -5.98 6.02 10.87
CA PRO A 208 -6.99 4.98 10.62
C PRO A 208 -7.47 4.87 9.16
N SER A 209 -6.85 5.54 8.18
CA SER A 209 -7.30 5.54 6.77
C SER A 209 -7.60 4.15 6.18
N PRO A 210 -6.84 3.07 6.46
CA PRO A 210 -7.18 1.76 5.92
C PRO A 210 -8.52 1.20 6.44
N PHE A 211 -8.91 1.59 7.67
CA PHE A 211 -10.20 1.22 8.23
C PHE A 211 -11.33 2.02 7.60
N PHE A 212 -11.10 3.31 7.31
CA PHE A 212 -12.09 4.12 6.60
C PHE A 212 -12.46 3.48 5.26
N VAL A 213 -11.49 2.97 4.51
CA VAL A 213 -11.75 2.23 3.26
C VAL A 213 -12.70 1.06 3.52
N ASN A 214 -12.42 0.21 4.50
CA ASN A 214 -13.26 -0.96 4.79
C ASN A 214 -14.66 -0.59 5.32
N ILE A 215 -14.76 0.40 6.21
CA ILE A 215 -16.04 0.87 6.75
C ILE A 215 -16.88 1.45 5.61
N LEU A 216 -16.32 2.34 4.79
CA LEU A 216 -17.03 2.95 3.66
C LEU A 216 -17.46 1.90 2.64
N TRP A 217 -16.59 0.93 2.35
CA TRP A 217 -16.86 -0.14 1.39
C TRP A 217 -17.96 -1.09 1.88
N ILE A 218 -17.93 -1.52 3.15
CA ILE A 218 -18.96 -2.37 3.74
C ILE A 218 -20.29 -1.60 3.80
N SER A 219 -20.28 -0.36 4.29
CA SER A 219 -21.46 0.49 4.34
C SER A 219 -22.09 0.67 2.97
N TYR A 220 -21.29 0.97 1.94
CA TYR A 220 -21.78 1.07 0.57
C TYR A 220 -22.42 -0.24 0.11
N THR A 221 -21.73 -1.38 0.32
CA THR A 221 -22.22 -2.68 -0.14
C THR A 221 -23.54 -3.05 0.54
N ARG A 222 -23.70 -2.74 1.83
CA ARG A 222 -24.93 -2.99 2.60
C ARG A 222 -26.08 -2.09 2.14
N LEU A 223 -25.83 -0.79 1.99
CA LEU A 223 -26.85 0.18 1.58
C LEU A 223 -27.28 -0.03 0.12
N ALA A 224 -26.34 -0.26 -0.78
CA ALA A 224 -26.63 -0.51 -2.19
C ALA A 224 -27.23 -1.91 -2.42
N GLY A 225 -26.80 -2.92 -1.67
CA GLY A 225 -27.37 -4.27 -1.74
C GLY A 225 -28.85 -4.31 -1.33
N ALA A 226 -29.23 -3.55 -0.31
CA ALA A 226 -30.63 -3.41 0.09
C ALA A 226 -31.51 -2.75 -0.99
N ALA A 227 -30.93 -1.90 -1.84
CA ALA A 227 -31.64 -1.24 -2.94
C ALA A 227 -31.68 -2.09 -4.23
N ASP A 228 -30.64 -2.90 -4.51
CA ASP A 228 -30.57 -3.78 -5.69
C ASP A 228 -31.50 -5.01 -5.56
N ASP A 229 -31.76 -5.50 -4.34
CA ASP A 229 -32.76 -6.57 -4.09
C ASP A 229 -34.20 -6.15 -4.48
N SER A 230 -34.44 -4.85 -4.68
CA SER A 230 -35.72 -4.32 -5.19
C SER A 230 -35.83 -4.33 -6.72
N GLN A 231 -34.72 -4.57 -7.46
CA GLN A 231 -34.68 -4.49 -8.93
C GLN A 231 -33.93 -5.70 -9.53
N VAL A 232 -34.57 -6.87 -9.49
CA VAL A 232 -34.08 -8.08 -10.16
C VAL A 232 -34.11 -7.88 -11.68
N GLY A 233 -32.95 -7.60 -12.28
CA GLY A 233 -32.77 -7.49 -13.73
C GLY A 233 -31.44 -8.07 -14.20
N GLN A 234 -31.50 -9.06 -15.09
CA GLN A 234 -30.44 -9.95 -15.60
C GLN A 234 -29.25 -9.29 -16.35
N GLY A 235 -28.92 -8.01 -16.16
CA GLY A 235 -27.85 -7.31 -16.91
C GLY A 235 -26.45 -7.26 -16.25
N SER A 236 -26.29 -7.73 -15.01
CA SER A 236 -25.19 -7.28 -14.14
C SER A 236 -23.85 -8.05 -14.24
N ARG A 237 -23.82 -9.25 -14.86
CA ARG A 237 -22.61 -10.11 -14.88
C ARG A 237 -21.40 -9.50 -15.62
N GLY A 238 -21.60 -8.56 -16.55
CA GLY A 238 -20.53 -7.93 -17.33
C GLY A 238 -19.94 -6.63 -16.73
N ASN A 239 -20.51 -6.11 -15.64
CA ASN A 239 -20.16 -4.77 -15.12
C ASN A 239 -19.02 -4.81 -14.07
N GLY A 240 -18.84 -5.94 -13.38
CA GLY A 240 -17.82 -6.12 -12.33
C GLY A 240 -16.39 -6.01 -12.87
N GLU A 241 -16.06 -6.70 -13.97
CA GLU A 241 -14.71 -6.68 -14.57
C GLU A 241 -14.32 -5.27 -15.03
N LYS A 242 -15.25 -4.55 -15.68
CA LYS A 242 -15.02 -3.16 -16.11
C LYS A 242 -14.75 -2.26 -14.91
N THR A 243 -15.54 -2.40 -13.86
CA THR A 243 -15.37 -1.61 -12.62
C THR A 243 -14.01 -1.87 -11.98
N VAL A 244 -13.59 -3.13 -11.89
CA VAL A 244 -12.28 -3.52 -11.35
C VAL A 244 -11.13 -2.98 -12.19
N LYS A 245 -11.25 -3.03 -13.51
CA LYS A 245 -10.26 -2.42 -14.42
C LYS A 245 -10.18 -0.90 -14.23
N THR A 246 -11.31 -0.22 -14.04
CA THR A 246 -11.33 1.21 -13.70
C THR A 246 -10.63 1.48 -12.38
N LEU A 247 -10.78 0.63 -11.35
CA LEU A 247 -10.05 0.77 -10.08
C LEU A 247 -8.54 0.79 -10.32
N TYR A 248 -8.03 -0.20 -11.06
CA TYR A 248 -6.60 -0.30 -11.35
C TYR A 248 -6.06 0.86 -12.19
N VAL A 249 -6.84 1.33 -13.18
CA VAL A 249 -6.46 2.50 -13.98
C VAL A 249 -6.42 3.75 -13.10
N SER A 250 -7.46 3.99 -12.29
CA SER A 250 -7.51 5.15 -11.39
C SER A 250 -6.37 5.15 -10.38
N SER A 251 -6.09 4.01 -9.73
CA SER A 251 -4.97 3.89 -8.78
C SER A 251 -3.61 4.07 -9.46
N ALA A 252 -3.45 3.53 -10.68
CA ALA A 252 -2.23 3.71 -11.47
C ALA A 252 -2.01 5.18 -11.85
N VAL A 253 -3.04 5.88 -12.31
CA VAL A 253 -2.94 7.28 -12.72
C VAL A 253 -2.57 8.16 -11.54
N ILE A 254 -3.24 8.01 -10.39
CA ILE A 254 -2.94 8.79 -9.18
C ILE A 254 -1.49 8.55 -8.74
N SER A 255 -1.06 7.29 -8.65
CA SER A 255 0.32 6.93 -8.28
C SER A 255 1.34 7.47 -9.29
N ALA A 256 1.06 7.38 -10.59
CA ALA A 256 1.97 7.83 -11.64
C ALA A 256 2.11 9.36 -11.68
N VAL A 257 1.03 10.10 -11.48
CA VAL A 257 1.07 11.57 -11.43
C VAL A 257 1.97 12.03 -10.28
N VAL A 258 1.83 11.44 -9.09
CA VAL A 258 2.69 11.78 -7.95
C VAL A 258 4.13 11.33 -8.19
N HIS A 259 4.35 10.14 -8.74
CA HIS A 259 5.67 9.65 -9.08
C HIS A 259 6.41 10.60 -10.04
N VAL A 260 5.81 10.91 -11.18
CA VAL A 260 6.39 11.82 -12.18
C VAL A 260 6.59 13.23 -11.60
N GLY A 261 5.66 13.70 -10.77
CA GLY A 261 5.77 14.99 -10.08
C GLY A 261 6.98 15.05 -9.15
N VAL A 262 7.16 14.06 -8.27
CA VAL A 262 8.30 14.00 -7.35
C VAL A 262 9.61 13.85 -8.10
N ILE A 263 9.69 12.95 -9.09
CA ILE A 263 10.89 12.81 -9.93
C ILE A 263 11.20 14.13 -10.66
N GLY A 264 10.19 14.82 -11.18
CA GLY A 264 10.33 16.13 -11.80
C GLY A 264 10.90 17.17 -10.84
N ILE A 265 10.40 17.25 -9.61
CA ILE A 265 10.95 18.12 -8.55
C ILE A 265 12.41 17.75 -8.29
N CYS A 266 12.73 16.46 -8.13
CA CYS A 266 14.09 16.03 -7.84
C CYS A 266 15.10 16.32 -8.95
N LEU A 267 14.64 16.36 -10.21
CA LEU A 267 15.48 16.66 -11.37
C LEU A 267 15.62 18.16 -11.66
N THR A 268 14.75 19.01 -11.10
CA THR A 268 14.68 20.44 -11.45
C THR A 268 14.92 21.38 -10.29
N SER A 269 14.82 20.90 -9.04
CA SER A 269 15.06 21.72 -7.86
C SER A 269 16.53 22.06 -7.67
N ASN A 270 16.80 23.25 -7.14
CA ASN A 270 18.12 23.67 -6.68
C ASN A 270 18.36 23.38 -5.19
N ASP A 271 17.35 22.88 -4.47
CA ASP A 271 17.49 22.48 -3.07
C ASP A 271 18.21 21.12 -3.00
N PRO A 272 19.39 21.02 -2.36
CA PRO A 272 20.12 19.77 -2.26
C PRO A 272 19.30 18.67 -1.57
N GLN A 273 18.43 19.00 -0.60
CA GLN A 273 17.59 17.99 0.07
C GLN A 273 16.55 17.35 -0.85
N GLN A 274 16.30 17.95 -2.02
CA GLN A 274 15.31 17.45 -2.95
C GLN A 274 15.93 16.60 -4.05
N SER A 275 17.23 16.26 -3.99
CA SER A 275 17.85 15.40 -4.99
C SER A 275 17.27 13.98 -4.99
N LEU A 276 17.39 13.26 -6.11
CA LEU A 276 16.98 11.85 -6.18
C LEU A 276 17.70 10.99 -5.14
N TRP A 277 18.94 11.34 -4.80
CA TRP A 277 19.73 10.60 -3.83
C TRP A 277 19.17 10.81 -2.43
N ASP A 278 18.96 12.05 -2.00
CA ASP A 278 18.47 12.37 -0.66
C ASP A 278 17.05 11.83 -0.42
N VAL A 279 16.19 11.87 -1.45
CA VAL A 279 14.82 11.37 -1.36
C VAL A 279 14.77 9.84 -1.31
N PHE A 280 15.53 9.12 -2.13
CA PHE A 280 15.34 7.68 -2.32
C PHE A 280 16.47 6.79 -1.82
N MET A 281 17.69 7.28 -1.65
CA MET A 281 18.83 6.43 -1.32
C MET A 281 19.07 6.38 0.18
N LEU A 282 19.46 5.18 0.64
CA LEU A 282 19.81 4.94 2.03
C LEU A 282 21.21 5.49 2.28
N GLU A 283 21.32 6.50 3.13
CA GLU A 283 22.60 7.06 3.54
C GLU A 283 22.97 6.55 4.93
N ASN A 284 24.19 6.05 5.11
CA ASN A 284 24.69 5.70 6.44
C ASN A 284 25.33 6.94 7.09
N ARG A 285 24.96 7.21 8.34
CA ARG A 285 25.44 8.38 9.07
C ARG A 285 26.07 7.97 10.40
N GLU A 286 27.08 8.72 10.82
CA GLU A 286 27.72 8.53 12.14
C GLU A 286 26.78 8.91 13.28
N SER A 287 25.95 9.93 13.07
CA SER A 287 24.90 10.36 13.99
C SER A 287 23.62 10.69 13.23
N TRP A 288 22.48 10.56 13.90
CA TRP A 288 21.16 10.68 13.29
C TRP A 288 20.34 11.74 14.02
N SER A 289 19.85 12.73 13.27
CA SER A 289 18.68 13.51 13.71
C SER A 289 17.41 12.64 13.69
N MET A 290 16.34 13.10 14.34
CA MET A 290 15.07 12.36 14.38
C MET A 290 14.50 12.23 12.96
N SER A 291 14.53 13.31 12.18
CA SER A 291 13.99 13.36 10.82
C SER A 291 14.78 12.47 9.87
N GLN A 292 16.12 12.46 9.95
CA GLN A 292 16.97 11.58 9.14
C GLN A 292 16.77 10.09 9.50
N ALA A 293 16.64 9.77 10.79
CA ALA A 293 16.38 8.40 11.22
C ALA A 293 15.01 7.91 10.71
N LEU A 294 13.98 8.76 10.79
CA LEU A 294 12.65 8.45 10.29
C LEU A 294 12.61 8.36 8.76
N LEU A 295 13.28 9.27 8.04
CA LEU A 295 13.44 9.19 6.59
C LEU A 295 14.04 7.85 6.18
N PHE A 296 15.13 7.42 6.84
CA PHE A 296 15.75 6.12 6.57
C PHE A 296 14.77 4.96 6.76
N ILE A 297 14.00 4.97 7.86
CA ILE A 297 12.99 3.94 8.14
C ILE A 297 11.92 3.93 7.05
N PHE A 298 11.43 5.09 6.61
CA PHE A 298 10.41 5.19 5.55
C PHE A 298 10.95 4.83 4.15
N GLN A 299 12.23 5.09 3.88
CA GLN A 299 12.89 4.65 2.65
C GLN A 299 13.00 3.11 2.61
N ILE A 300 13.40 2.49 3.72
CA ILE A 300 13.40 1.03 3.87
C ILE A 300 11.98 0.48 3.69
N ASP A 301 11.00 1.13 4.33
CA ASP A 301 9.59 0.74 4.25
C ASP A 301 9.14 0.71 2.78
N PHE A 302 9.35 1.82 2.08
CA PHE A 302 9.09 1.96 0.66
C PHE A 302 9.78 0.87 -0.19
N TRP A 303 11.11 0.74 -0.08
CA TRP A 303 11.87 -0.14 -0.96
C TRP A 303 11.50 -1.60 -0.80
N ILE A 304 11.35 -2.08 0.43
CA ILE A 304 11.02 -3.49 0.66
C ILE A 304 9.56 -3.77 0.28
N ILE A 305 8.63 -2.85 0.53
CA ILE A 305 7.24 -2.98 0.06
C ILE A 305 7.23 -3.18 -1.45
N PHE A 306 7.87 -2.28 -2.22
CA PHE A 306 7.81 -2.36 -3.67
C PHE A 306 8.66 -3.47 -4.26
N ALA A 307 9.76 -3.88 -3.61
CA ALA A 307 10.47 -5.11 -3.96
C ALA A 307 9.56 -6.33 -3.81
N ALA A 308 8.81 -6.42 -2.71
CA ALA A 308 7.84 -7.50 -2.49
C ALA A 308 6.68 -7.44 -3.50
N SER A 309 6.16 -6.25 -3.81
CA SER A 309 5.12 -6.04 -4.82
C SER A 309 5.57 -6.47 -6.21
N ILE A 310 6.79 -6.12 -6.63
CA ILE A 310 7.37 -6.53 -7.91
C ILE A 310 7.58 -8.05 -7.95
N ALA A 311 8.12 -8.64 -6.87
CA ALA A 311 8.25 -10.09 -6.76
C ALA A 311 6.90 -10.80 -6.90
N CYS A 312 5.87 -10.31 -6.20
CA CYS A 312 4.50 -10.82 -6.31
C CYS A 312 3.95 -10.68 -7.74
N ALA A 313 4.19 -9.54 -8.40
CA ALA A 313 3.77 -9.31 -9.78
C ALA A 313 4.43 -10.30 -10.76
N CYS A 314 5.73 -10.57 -10.60
CA CYS A 314 6.44 -11.59 -11.37
C CYS A 314 5.89 -13.00 -11.12
N ILE A 315 5.56 -13.34 -9.87
CA ILE A 315 4.92 -14.62 -9.51
C ILE A 315 3.53 -14.74 -10.17
N VAL A 316 2.75 -13.65 -10.20
CA VAL A 316 1.46 -13.64 -10.91
C VAL A 316 1.65 -13.92 -12.40
N VAL A 317 2.68 -13.35 -13.04
CA VAL A 317 2.98 -13.64 -14.44
C VAL A 317 3.42 -15.10 -14.63
N TRP A 318 4.25 -15.62 -13.72
CA TRP A 318 4.64 -17.04 -13.73
C TRP A 318 3.43 -17.97 -13.60
N ASP A 319 2.46 -17.62 -12.75
CA ASP A 319 1.21 -18.39 -12.64
C ASP A 319 0.44 -18.41 -13.95
N LEU A 320 0.25 -17.23 -14.57
CA LEU A 320 -0.46 -17.14 -15.85
C LEU A 320 0.27 -17.92 -16.95
N HIS A 321 1.60 -17.90 -16.96
CA HIS A 321 2.40 -18.65 -17.91
C HIS A 321 2.25 -20.17 -17.69
N SER A 322 2.35 -20.61 -16.43
CA SER A 322 2.18 -22.03 -16.06
C SER A 322 0.79 -22.56 -16.39
N LEU A 323 -0.22 -21.69 -16.38
CA LEU A 323 -1.60 -22.01 -16.76
C LEU A 323 -1.88 -21.88 -18.27
N GLY A 324 -0.87 -21.55 -19.08
CA GLY A 324 -1.02 -21.37 -20.53
C GLY A 324 -1.87 -20.15 -20.94
N LEU A 325 -2.01 -19.16 -20.04
CA LEU A 325 -2.78 -17.93 -20.28
C LEU A 325 -1.93 -16.81 -20.90
N THR A 326 -0.61 -16.95 -20.87
CA THR A 326 0.34 -16.03 -21.51
C THR A 326 1.57 -16.79 -21.99
N THR A 327 2.25 -16.22 -22.98
CA THR A 327 3.56 -16.67 -23.47
C THR A 327 4.71 -15.81 -22.93
N LEU A 328 4.41 -14.83 -22.07
CA LEU A 328 5.41 -13.92 -21.52
C LEU A 328 6.29 -14.67 -20.52
N GLY A 329 7.60 -14.71 -20.78
CA GLY A 329 8.58 -15.31 -19.87
C GLY A 329 8.86 -14.43 -18.65
N MET A 330 9.36 -15.02 -17.55
CA MET A 330 9.60 -14.26 -16.31
C MET A 330 10.62 -13.12 -16.46
N VAL A 331 11.67 -13.32 -17.28
CA VAL A 331 12.69 -12.28 -17.51
C VAL A 331 12.10 -11.08 -18.25
N GLN A 332 11.27 -11.33 -19.27
CA GLN A 332 10.57 -10.27 -20.00
C GLN A 332 9.57 -9.56 -19.08
N ALA A 333 8.85 -10.32 -18.25
CA ALA A 333 7.92 -9.77 -17.27
C ALA A 333 8.64 -8.85 -16.29
N PHE A 334 9.75 -9.30 -15.71
CA PHE A 334 10.58 -8.50 -14.81
C PHE A 334 11.09 -7.23 -15.50
N ALA A 335 11.61 -7.35 -16.73
CA ALA A 335 12.10 -6.20 -17.49
C ALA A 335 11.00 -5.14 -17.74
N VAL A 336 9.80 -5.58 -18.14
CA VAL A 336 8.66 -4.67 -18.36
C VAL A 336 8.20 -4.04 -17.04
N ILE A 337 8.06 -4.83 -15.98
CA ILE A 337 7.64 -4.33 -14.67
C ILE A 337 8.65 -3.33 -14.13
N ALA A 338 9.96 -3.63 -14.21
CA ALA A 338 11.02 -2.72 -13.81
C ALA A 338 11.01 -1.42 -14.64
N PHE A 339 10.91 -1.52 -15.96
CA PHE A 339 10.82 -0.35 -16.84
C PHE A 339 9.64 0.56 -16.47
N VAL A 340 8.44 -0.02 -16.32
CA VAL A 340 7.25 0.75 -15.92
C VAL A 340 7.41 1.32 -14.51
N SER A 341 8.08 0.61 -13.60
CA SER A 341 8.31 1.08 -12.23
C SER A 341 9.23 2.30 -12.18
N VAL A 342 10.19 2.39 -13.11
CA VAL A 342 11.09 3.54 -13.25
C VAL A 342 10.41 4.73 -13.92
N VAL A 343 9.56 4.48 -14.94
CA VAL A 343 8.95 5.56 -15.74
C VAL A 343 7.68 6.11 -15.10
N LEU A 344 6.81 5.24 -14.60
CA LEU A 344 5.49 5.58 -14.07
C LEU A 344 5.35 5.31 -12.57
N GLY A 345 6.39 4.77 -11.94
CA GLY A 345 6.38 4.42 -10.53
C GLY A 345 5.96 2.98 -10.25
N PRO A 346 6.45 2.40 -9.13
CA PRO A 346 6.24 1.00 -8.82
C PRO A 346 4.78 0.67 -8.47
N GLY A 347 4.03 1.63 -7.93
CA GLY A 347 2.58 1.48 -7.70
C GLY A 347 1.79 1.37 -9.01
N ALA A 348 2.11 2.20 -10.01
CA ALA A 348 1.48 2.12 -11.32
C ALA A 348 1.83 0.80 -12.04
N ALA A 349 3.08 0.35 -11.95
CA ALA A 349 3.51 -0.95 -12.48
C ALA A 349 2.71 -2.11 -11.86
N LEU A 350 2.52 -2.09 -10.53
CA LEU A 350 1.72 -3.08 -9.80
C LEU A 350 0.26 -3.13 -10.31
N SER A 351 -0.39 -1.96 -10.38
CA SER A 351 -1.76 -1.86 -10.89
C SER A 351 -1.86 -2.32 -12.35
N GLY A 352 -0.86 -2.01 -13.18
CA GLY A 352 -0.79 -2.43 -14.58
C GLY A 352 -0.75 -3.95 -14.75
N VAL A 353 0.04 -4.65 -13.93
CA VAL A 353 0.08 -6.13 -13.93
C VAL A 353 -1.27 -6.71 -13.55
N TRP A 354 -1.92 -6.17 -12.52
CA TRP A 354 -3.25 -6.63 -12.10
C TRP A 354 -4.34 -6.32 -13.12
N TYR A 355 -4.33 -5.15 -13.74
CA TYR A 355 -5.21 -4.80 -14.86
C TYR A 355 -5.08 -5.81 -16.01
N TRP A 356 -3.84 -6.12 -16.40
CA TRP A 356 -3.57 -7.09 -17.45
C TRP A 356 -4.02 -8.51 -17.07
N ARG A 357 -3.76 -8.91 -15.82
CA ARG A 357 -4.22 -10.20 -15.25
C ARG A 357 -5.73 -10.34 -15.35
N GLU A 358 -6.52 -9.33 -15.01
CA GLU A 358 -7.99 -9.38 -15.16
C GLU A 358 -8.41 -9.68 -16.61
N GLY A 359 -7.71 -9.10 -17.59
CA GLY A 359 -7.93 -9.39 -19.00
C GLY A 359 -7.67 -10.86 -19.36
N MET A 360 -6.64 -11.48 -18.78
CA MET A 360 -6.34 -12.89 -19.02
C MET A 360 -7.36 -13.82 -18.35
N LEU A 361 -7.78 -13.50 -17.14
CA LEU A 361 -8.83 -14.23 -16.43
C LEU A 361 -10.18 -14.16 -17.18
N GLY A 362 -10.54 -12.98 -17.70
CA GLY A 362 -11.74 -12.81 -18.52
C GLY A 362 -11.73 -13.65 -19.80
N LYS A 363 -10.57 -13.77 -20.48
CA LYS A 363 -10.39 -14.67 -21.64
C LYS A 363 -10.59 -16.14 -21.28
N LYS A 364 -10.00 -16.58 -20.15
CA LYS A 364 -10.16 -17.95 -19.63
C LYS A 364 -11.63 -18.29 -19.35
N ALA A 365 -12.38 -17.37 -18.76
CA ALA A 365 -13.80 -17.55 -18.46
C ALA A 365 -14.64 -17.74 -19.73
N LYS A 366 -14.41 -16.90 -20.76
CA LYS A 366 -15.12 -16.99 -22.05
C LYS A 366 -14.87 -18.31 -22.78
N LYS A 367 -13.62 -18.81 -22.78
CA LYS A 367 -13.26 -20.10 -23.41
C LYS A 367 -13.93 -21.30 -22.74
N LYS A 368 -14.35 -21.21 -21.48
CA LYS A 368 -15.09 -22.26 -20.77
C LYS A 368 -16.60 -22.24 -21.03
N SER A 369 -17.15 -21.10 -21.45
CA SER A 369 -18.59 -20.96 -21.74
C SER A 369 -18.97 -21.30 -23.18
N THR A 370 -17.98 -21.47 -24.05
CA THR A 370 -18.09 -21.98 -25.43
C THR A 370 -17.68 -23.44 -25.44
#